data_AF-A0A3M1MBE6-F1
#
_entry.id   AF-A0A3M1MBE6-F1
#
_cell.length_a   1.000
_cell.length_b   1.000
_cell.length_c   1.000
_cell.angle_alpha   90.00
_cell.angle_beta   90.00
_cell.angle_gamma   90.00
#
_symmetry.space_group_name_H-M   'P 1'
#
loop_
_entity.id
_entity.type
_entity.pdbx_description
1 polymer ?
#
loop_
_entity_poly.entity_id
_entity_poly.type
_entity_poly.pdbx_seq_one_letter_code
_entity_poly.pdbx_strand_id
1 'polypeptide(L)'
;MTKTTRITRFAGFFLASAALGALNGVLSAGFLYLLKHLTLMVWERWAVAWPVQALALTLSGGLLVGLGRRYLGDHPRPFMEAMQAARASGRMEYRHLPHGMLNATVSLVFGASLGPEAAIMDLLGGLSTWVGDQLRALRLRWGLEPPAGQRGRRAWLARHWGGGVSVAAGLLAAVPVFRATFHGGFLPLPADAFTWRLALWGLPAGIIGGLAGAMYTFWMRWQRRVLSPLAERPVASGLLGGLALG
;
A
#
# COMPACT_ATOMS: atom_id res chain seq x y z
N MET A 1 39.49 9.02 18.67
CA MET A 1 38.45 7.96 18.69
C MET A 1 39.13 6.61 18.53
N THR A 2 38.97 5.68 19.47
CA THR A 2 39.53 4.33 19.35
C THR A 2 38.75 3.53 18.31
N LYS A 3 39.45 2.72 17.50
CA LYS A 3 38.90 1.94 16.38
C LYS A 3 37.70 1.08 16.81
N THR A 4 37.73 0.57 18.04
CA THR A 4 36.69 -0.24 18.69
C THR A 4 35.35 0.49 18.86
N THR A 5 35.35 1.75 19.30
CA THR A 5 34.13 2.56 19.44
C THR A 5 33.45 2.89 18.10
N ARG A 6 34.20 2.89 17.00
CA ARG A 6 33.64 3.11 15.66
C ARG A 6 32.91 1.86 15.19
N ILE A 7 33.52 0.68 15.33
CA ILE A 7 32.95 -0.60 14.90
C ILE A 7 31.63 -0.89 15.63
N THR A 8 31.57 -0.69 16.95
CA THR A 8 30.32 -0.92 17.71
C THR A 8 29.18 -0.01 17.28
N ARG A 9 29.45 1.27 16.98
CA ARG A 9 28.44 2.19 16.45
C ARG A 9 27.94 1.79 15.06
N PHE A 10 28.84 1.32 14.19
CA PHE A 10 28.45 0.82 12.87
C PHE A 10 27.60 -0.45 12.96
N ALA A 11 27.98 -1.41 13.83
CA ALA A 11 27.21 -2.62 14.07
C ALA A 11 25.81 -2.29 14.64
N GLY A 12 25.74 -1.38 15.62
CA GLY A 12 24.47 -0.91 16.18
C GLY A 12 23.56 -0.26 15.13
N PHE A 13 24.12 0.55 14.23
CA PHE A 13 23.37 1.14 13.12
C PHE A 13 22.92 0.14 12.08
N PHE A 14 23.74 -0.86 11.77
CA PHE A 14 23.34 -1.97 10.90
C PHE A 14 22.14 -2.73 11.49
N LEU A 15 22.21 -3.13 12.76
CA LEU A 15 21.14 -3.84 13.44
C LEU A 15 19.86 -3.02 13.53
N ALA A 16 19.97 -1.73 13.90
CA ALA A 16 18.82 -0.84 13.94
C ALA A 16 18.17 -0.66 12.56
N SER A 17 18.99 -0.56 11.50
CA SER A 17 18.48 -0.46 10.12
C SER A 17 17.76 -1.72 9.68
N ALA A 18 18.33 -2.89 9.98
CA ALA A 18 17.70 -4.17 9.70
C ALA A 18 16.38 -4.33 10.49
N ALA A 19 16.36 -3.96 11.77
CA ALA A 19 15.17 -4.06 12.62
C ALA A 19 14.03 -3.15 12.14
N LEU A 20 14.32 -1.89 11.82
CA LEU A 20 13.33 -0.95 11.27
C LEU A 20 12.79 -1.43 9.92
N GLY A 21 13.66 -1.96 9.07
CA GLY A 21 13.29 -2.55 7.79
C GLY A 21 12.38 -3.76 7.95
N ALA A 22 12.77 -4.72 8.79
CA ALA A 22 11.98 -5.90 9.10
C ALA A 22 10.61 -5.53 9.66
N LEU A 23 10.54 -4.55 10.59
CA LEU A 23 9.28 -4.04 11.12
C LEU A 23 8.36 -3.51 10.01
N ASN A 24 8.88 -2.69 9.09
CA ASN A 24 8.12 -2.17 7.95
C ASN A 24 7.56 -3.31 7.07
N GLY A 25 8.40 -4.30 6.75
CA GLY A 25 8.00 -5.45 5.96
C GLY A 25 6.91 -6.29 6.64
N VAL A 26 7.06 -6.57 7.93
CA VAL A 26 6.08 -7.32 8.73
C VAL A 26 4.75 -6.56 8.83
N LEU A 27 4.79 -5.25 9.08
CA LEU A 27 3.56 -4.45 9.18
C LEU A 27 2.79 -4.43 7.86
N SER A 28 3.50 -4.27 6.74
CA SER A 28 2.89 -4.19 5.42
C SER A 28 2.34 -5.54 4.95
N ALA A 29 3.10 -6.63 5.16
CA ALA A 29 2.62 -7.97 4.84
C ALA A 29 1.51 -8.42 5.80
N GLY A 30 1.61 -8.07 7.08
CA GLY A 30 0.60 -8.34 8.11
C GLY A 30 -0.73 -7.66 7.80
N PHE A 31 -0.71 -6.45 7.24
CA PHE A 31 -1.92 -5.77 6.76
C PHE A 31 -2.64 -6.57 5.68
N LEU A 32 -1.90 -7.09 4.68
CA LEU A 32 -2.48 -7.95 3.63
C LEU A 32 -3.04 -9.26 4.17
N TYR A 33 -2.31 -9.90 5.08
CA TYR A 33 -2.76 -11.11 5.75
C TYR A 33 -4.04 -10.87 6.54
N LEU A 34 -4.10 -9.76 7.28
CA LEU A 34 -5.27 -9.34 8.04
C LEU A 34 -6.47 -9.09 7.12
N LEU A 35 -6.29 -8.33 6.04
CA LEU A 35 -7.34 -8.08 5.05
C LEU A 35 -7.92 -9.39 4.52
N LYS A 36 -7.05 -10.31 4.03
CA LYS A 36 -7.50 -11.62 3.55
C LYS A 36 -8.29 -12.35 4.63
N HIS A 37 -7.77 -12.44 5.85
CA HIS A 37 -8.42 -13.20 6.91
C HIS A 37 -9.77 -12.62 7.31
N LEU A 38 -9.87 -11.28 7.42
CA LEU A 38 -11.11 -10.60 7.75
C LEU A 38 -12.15 -10.72 6.64
N THR A 39 -11.76 -10.57 5.37
CA THR A 39 -12.67 -10.75 4.24
C THR A 39 -13.20 -12.19 4.19
N LEU A 40 -12.34 -13.20 4.34
CA LEU A 40 -12.79 -14.60 4.40
C LEU A 40 -13.70 -14.85 5.61
N MET A 41 -13.38 -14.26 6.76
CA MET A 41 -14.21 -14.39 7.96
C MET A 41 -15.61 -13.80 7.75
N VAL A 42 -15.70 -12.62 7.15
CA VAL A 42 -16.97 -11.92 6.92
C VAL A 42 -17.81 -12.59 5.84
N TRP A 43 -17.21 -12.93 4.70
CA TRP A 43 -17.96 -13.41 3.53
C TRP A 43 -18.12 -14.93 3.49
N GLU A 44 -17.13 -15.71 3.97
CA GLU A 44 -17.20 -17.17 3.93
C GLU A 44 -17.65 -17.77 5.27
N ARG A 45 -17.05 -17.38 6.40
CA ARG A 45 -17.36 -18.00 7.70
C ARG A 45 -18.69 -17.53 8.28
N TRP A 46 -19.04 -16.27 8.08
CA TRP A 46 -20.35 -15.73 8.44
C TRP A 46 -21.43 -16.00 7.39
N ALA A 47 -21.11 -16.84 6.39
CA ALA A 47 -21.99 -17.41 5.38
C ALA A 47 -23.18 -16.51 5.05
N VAL A 48 -22.92 -15.50 4.22
CA VAL A 48 -23.95 -14.64 3.63
C VAL A 48 -24.79 -15.51 2.70
N ALA A 49 -25.76 -16.23 3.27
CA ALA A 49 -26.56 -17.24 2.57
C ALA A 49 -27.69 -16.62 1.74
N TRP A 50 -28.10 -15.40 2.08
CA TRP A 50 -29.23 -14.71 1.47
C TRP A 50 -28.84 -13.30 1.00
N PRO A 51 -29.38 -12.80 -0.13
CA PRO A 51 -29.10 -11.46 -0.63
C PRO A 51 -29.33 -10.35 0.40
N VAL A 52 -30.33 -10.50 1.26
CA VAL A 52 -30.63 -9.54 2.34
C VAL A 52 -29.49 -9.41 3.34
N GLN A 53 -28.75 -10.50 3.62
CA GLN A 53 -27.59 -10.47 4.50
C GLN A 53 -26.41 -9.75 3.83
N ALA A 54 -26.23 -9.93 2.52
CA ALA A 54 -25.20 -9.22 1.74
C ALA A 54 -25.49 -7.71 1.73
N LEU A 55 -26.75 -7.34 1.51
CA LEU A 55 -27.20 -5.96 1.55
C LEU A 55 -27.04 -5.34 2.95
N ALA A 56 -27.43 -6.04 4.00
CA ALA A 56 -27.24 -5.55 5.37
C ALA A 56 -25.75 -5.35 5.70
N LEU A 57 -24.90 -6.27 5.25
CA LEU A 57 -23.46 -6.22 5.46
C LEU A 57 -22.82 -5.04 4.70
N THR A 58 -23.12 -4.89 3.41
CA THR A 58 -22.61 -3.78 2.57
C THR A 58 -23.15 -2.41 3.01
N LEU A 59 -24.41 -2.32 3.45
CA LEU A 59 -24.97 -1.12 4.07
C LEU A 59 -24.26 -0.75 5.38
N SER A 60 -24.01 -1.75 6.24
CA SER A 60 -23.26 -1.52 7.48
C SER A 60 -21.83 -1.08 7.21
N GLY A 61 -21.18 -1.67 6.21
CA GLY A 61 -19.85 -1.27 5.75
C GLY A 61 -19.84 0.14 5.17
N GLY A 62 -20.81 0.47 4.32
CA GLY A 62 -20.99 1.81 3.77
C GLY A 62 -21.20 2.87 4.85
N LEU A 63 -22.01 2.56 5.87
CA LEU A 63 -22.18 3.42 7.04
C LEU A 63 -20.87 3.61 7.80
N LEU A 64 -20.14 2.53 8.10
CA LEU A 64 -18.86 2.59 8.81
C LEU A 64 -17.80 3.38 8.03
N VAL A 65 -17.71 3.20 6.71
CA VAL A 65 -16.82 3.99 5.85
C VAL A 65 -17.22 5.47 5.86
N GLY A 66 -18.52 5.77 5.78
CA GLY A 66 -19.02 7.14 5.83
C GLY A 66 -18.75 7.83 7.17
N LEU A 67 -18.89 7.11 8.28
CA LEU A 67 -18.53 7.59 9.63
C LEU A 67 -17.01 7.73 9.77
N GLY A 68 -16.23 6.76 9.29
CA GLY A 68 -14.77 6.81 9.26
C GLY A 68 -14.25 8.03 8.50
N ARG A 69 -14.82 8.33 7.33
CA ARG A 69 -14.52 9.56 6.59
C ARG A 69 -14.86 10.83 7.36
N ARG A 70 -15.98 10.84 8.09
CA ARG A 70 -16.42 12.00 8.88
C ARG A 70 -15.53 12.27 10.11
N TYR A 71 -15.12 11.23 10.83
CA TYR A 71 -14.40 11.37 12.10
C TYR A 71 -12.88 11.20 11.99
N LEU A 72 -12.41 10.34 11.08
CA LEU A 72 -10.99 10.02 10.90
C LEU A 72 -10.37 10.77 9.70
N GLY A 73 -11.19 11.44 8.89
CA GLY A 73 -10.78 12.20 7.71
C GLY A 73 -10.76 11.35 6.43
N ASP A 74 -10.55 12.03 5.29
CA ASP A 74 -10.62 11.42 3.95
C ASP A 74 -9.29 10.76 3.55
N HIS A 75 -8.94 9.69 4.25
CA HIS A 75 -7.74 8.89 4.03
C HIS A 75 -8.13 7.41 3.89
N PRO A 76 -7.45 6.63 3.03
CA PRO A 76 -6.31 7.01 2.19
C PRO A 76 -6.72 7.86 0.98
N ARG A 77 -5.80 8.71 0.49
CA ARG A 77 -6.06 9.53 -0.70
C ARG A 77 -6.24 8.65 -1.94
N PRO A 78 -6.97 9.13 -2.96
CA PRO A 78 -7.02 8.46 -4.25
C PRO A 78 -5.61 8.13 -4.77
N PHE A 79 -5.42 6.91 -5.27
CA PHE A 79 -4.11 6.40 -5.69
C PHE A 79 -3.31 7.37 -6.57
N MET A 80 -3.96 8.00 -7.56
CA MET A 80 -3.31 8.95 -8.46
C MET A 80 -2.78 10.19 -7.74
N GLU A 81 -3.52 10.69 -6.74
CA GLU A 81 -3.10 11.85 -5.94
C GLU A 81 -1.96 11.48 -5.00
N ALA A 82 -2.03 10.31 -4.36
CA ALA A 82 -0.96 9.78 -3.53
C ALA A 82 0.34 9.60 -4.34
N MET A 83 0.24 9.06 -5.56
CA MET A 83 1.38 8.88 -6.46
C MET A 83 1.97 10.22 -6.93
N GLN A 84 1.12 11.20 -7.25
CA GLN A 84 1.57 12.54 -7.64
C GLN A 84 2.25 13.26 -6.47
N ALA A 85 1.66 13.20 -5.27
CA ALA A 85 2.24 13.78 -4.07
C ALA A 85 3.58 13.12 -3.71
N ALA A 86 3.67 11.79 -3.83
CA ALA A 86 4.91 11.06 -3.61
C ALA A 86 5.98 11.40 -4.66
N ARG A 87 5.61 11.58 -5.93
CA ARG A 87 6.54 11.98 -6.99
C ARG A 87 7.01 13.42 -6.83
N ALA A 88 6.15 14.31 -6.36
CA ALA A 88 6.47 15.73 -6.18
C ALA A 88 7.34 15.98 -4.94
N SER A 89 7.02 15.35 -3.81
CA SER A 89 7.70 15.61 -2.53
C SER A 89 8.78 14.58 -2.18
N GLY A 90 8.78 13.42 -2.85
CA GLY A 90 9.66 12.28 -2.52
C GLY A 90 9.35 11.65 -1.16
N ARG A 91 8.26 12.05 -0.49
CA ARG A 91 7.90 11.65 0.88
C ARG A 91 6.39 11.45 0.97
N MET A 92 5.96 10.50 1.78
CA MET A 92 4.54 10.38 2.13
C MET A 92 4.36 10.70 3.61
N GLU A 93 3.31 11.43 3.91
CA GLU A 93 2.97 11.78 5.28
C GLU A 93 2.48 10.53 6.02
N TYR A 94 3.07 10.25 7.18
CA TYR A 94 2.75 9.03 7.93
C TYR A 94 1.88 9.26 9.16
N ARG A 95 1.53 10.51 9.52
CA ARG A 95 0.71 10.78 10.73
C ARG A 95 -0.71 10.22 10.62
N HIS A 96 -1.25 10.18 9.40
CA HIS A 96 -2.61 9.73 9.12
C HIS A 96 -2.68 8.23 8.80
N LEU A 97 -1.53 7.52 8.80
CA LEU A 97 -1.49 6.11 8.44
C LEU A 97 -2.46 5.25 9.26
N PRO A 98 -2.53 5.33 10.60
CA PRO A 98 -3.42 4.47 11.37
C PRO A 98 -4.89 4.68 10.99
N HIS A 99 -5.29 5.94 10.85
CA HIS A 99 -6.65 6.33 10.48
C HIS A 99 -7.00 5.91 9.05
N GLY A 100 -6.10 6.15 8.10
CA GLY A 100 -6.26 5.72 6.72
C GLY A 100 -6.32 4.20 6.58
N MET A 101 -5.47 3.47 7.30
CA MET A 101 -5.47 2.00 7.27
C MET A 101 -6.76 1.42 7.85
N LEU A 102 -7.30 2.01 8.91
CA LEU A 102 -8.60 1.58 9.45
C LEU A 102 -9.73 1.79 8.45
N ASN A 103 -9.81 2.98 7.83
CA ASN A 103 -10.81 3.26 6.79
C ASN A 103 -10.68 2.32 5.60
N ALA A 104 -9.44 2.08 5.14
CA ALA A 104 -9.16 1.15 4.06
C ALA A 104 -9.55 -0.28 4.42
N THR A 105 -9.21 -0.76 5.64
CA THR A 105 -9.59 -2.09 6.12
C THR A 105 -11.09 -2.27 6.14
N VAL A 106 -11.84 -1.32 6.72
CA VAL A 106 -13.31 -1.38 6.74
C VAL A 106 -13.82 -1.42 5.29
N SER A 107 -13.39 -0.50 4.43
CA SER A 107 -13.87 -0.48 3.05
C SER A 107 -13.59 -1.78 2.29
N LEU A 108 -12.39 -2.35 2.42
CA LEU A 108 -11.97 -3.55 1.71
C LEU A 108 -12.64 -4.82 2.26
N VAL A 109 -12.82 -4.92 3.58
CA VAL A 109 -13.44 -6.09 4.22
C VAL A 109 -14.93 -6.17 3.87
N PHE A 110 -15.64 -5.03 3.83
CA PHE A 110 -17.06 -4.97 3.50
C PHE A 110 -17.35 -4.98 1.98
N GLY A 111 -16.38 -5.32 1.14
CA GLY A 111 -16.61 -5.61 -0.28
C GLY A 111 -16.64 -4.40 -1.21
N ALA A 112 -16.01 -3.28 -0.82
CA ALA A 112 -15.84 -2.19 -1.77
C ALA A 112 -15.05 -2.67 -3.00
N SER A 113 -15.49 -2.26 -4.20
CA SER A 113 -14.81 -2.53 -5.47
C SER A 113 -13.56 -1.64 -5.62
N LEU A 114 -12.68 -1.71 -4.63
CA LEU A 114 -11.39 -1.03 -4.54
C LEU A 114 -10.35 -2.12 -4.31
N GLY A 115 -9.28 -2.10 -5.08
CA GLY A 115 -8.18 -3.02 -4.82
C GLY A 115 -7.31 -2.55 -3.64
N PRO A 116 -6.60 -3.46 -2.95
CA PRO A 116 -5.76 -3.12 -1.80
C PRO A 116 -4.50 -2.33 -2.19
N GLU A 117 -4.21 -2.18 -3.49
CA GLU A 117 -2.98 -1.55 -4.01
C GLU A 117 -2.84 -0.10 -3.54
N ALA A 118 -3.94 0.65 -3.48
CA ALA A 118 -3.92 2.04 -3.01
C ALA A 118 -3.57 2.11 -1.51
N ALA A 119 -4.16 1.24 -0.70
CA ALA A 119 -3.90 1.17 0.73
C ALA A 119 -2.46 0.71 1.02
N ILE A 120 -1.96 -0.29 0.30
CA ILE A 120 -0.58 -0.78 0.41
C ILE A 120 0.41 0.30 0.00
N MET A 121 0.12 1.06 -1.06
CA MET A 121 0.99 2.14 -1.52
C MET A 121 1.12 3.24 -0.45
N ASP A 122 0.00 3.66 0.15
CA ASP A 122 -0.01 4.64 1.23
C ASP A 122 0.74 4.10 2.46
N LEU A 123 0.49 2.85 2.84
CA LEU A 123 1.17 2.16 3.95
C LEU A 123 2.67 2.07 3.75
N LEU A 124 3.12 1.49 2.63
CA LEU A 124 4.53 1.31 2.31
C LEU A 124 5.22 2.65 2.14
N GLY A 125 4.60 3.61 1.46
CA GLY A 125 5.18 4.94 1.24
C GLY A 125 5.34 5.71 2.55
N GLY A 126 4.31 5.71 3.40
CA GLY A 126 4.34 6.37 4.70
C GLY A 126 5.32 5.72 5.67
N LEU A 127 5.27 4.39 5.83
CA LEU A 127 6.21 3.68 6.70
C LEU A 127 7.66 3.78 6.20
N SER A 128 7.90 3.76 4.89
CA SER A 128 9.25 3.97 4.34
C SER A 128 9.78 5.37 4.63
N THR A 129 8.91 6.38 4.59
CA THR A 129 9.26 7.76 4.95
C THR A 129 9.59 7.85 6.45
N TRP A 130 8.79 7.22 7.30
CA TRP A 130 9.04 7.12 8.74
C TRP A 130 10.36 6.41 9.05
N VAL A 131 10.62 5.25 8.45
CA VAL A 131 11.91 4.53 8.62
C VAL A 131 13.08 5.40 8.18
N GLY A 132 12.95 6.13 7.06
CA GLY A 132 13.96 7.07 6.59
C GLY A 132 14.30 8.16 7.63
N ASP A 133 13.29 8.71 8.29
CA ASP A 133 13.47 9.71 9.36
C ASP A 133 14.16 9.11 10.59
N GLN A 134 13.76 7.91 10.99
CA GLN A 134 14.37 7.20 12.12
C GLN A 134 15.84 6.86 11.85
N LEU A 135 16.15 6.38 10.64
CA LEU A 135 17.53 6.12 10.21
C LEU A 135 18.37 7.40 10.21
N ARG A 136 17.81 8.51 9.73
CA ARG A 136 18.49 9.81 9.77
C ARG A 136 18.77 10.23 11.21
N ALA A 137 17.77 10.15 12.10
CA ALA A 137 17.91 10.50 13.51
C ALA A 137 18.96 9.62 14.22
N LEU A 138 18.93 8.31 14.01
CA LEU A 138 19.90 7.37 14.57
C LEU A 138 21.33 7.64 14.08
N ARG A 139 21.49 7.93 12.78
CA ARG A 139 22.79 8.26 12.21
C ARG A 139 23.39 9.52 12.84
N LEU A 140 22.57 10.55 13.04
CA LEU A 140 22.97 11.80 13.72
C LEU A 140 23.35 11.54 15.17
N ARG A 141 22.52 10.80 15.93
CA ARG A 141 22.76 10.45 17.33
C ARG A 141 24.07 9.69 17.56
N TRP A 142 24.49 8.86 16.62
CA TRP A 142 25.73 8.09 16.74
C TRP A 142 26.94 8.72 16.06
N GLY A 143 26.81 9.93 15.49
CA GLY A 143 27.90 10.65 14.85
C GLY A 143 28.45 9.91 13.63
N LEU A 144 27.59 9.18 12.91
CA LEU A 144 27.94 8.43 11.70
C LEU A 144 27.76 9.29 10.44
N GLU A 145 27.98 10.60 10.56
CA GLU A 145 27.84 11.52 9.45
C GLU A 145 28.81 11.17 8.32
N PRO A 146 28.33 11.09 7.07
CA PRO A 146 29.22 10.91 5.94
C PRO A 146 30.10 12.17 5.80
N PRO A 147 31.40 12.03 5.49
CA PRO A 147 32.30 13.17 5.38
C PRO A 147 31.74 14.22 4.42
N ALA A 148 31.66 15.47 4.88
CA ALA A 148 31.19 16.59 4.09
C ALA A 148 32.10 16.77 2.85
N GLY A 149 31.50 17.07 1.69
CA GLY A 149 32.25 17.42 0.47
C GLY A 149 32.62 16.29 -0.50
N GLN A 150 32.41 15.00 -0.16
CA GLN A 150 32.64 13.93 -1.14
C GLN A 150 31.48 13.80 -2.14
N ARG A 151 31.78 13.97 -3.44
CA ARG A 151 30.90 13.69 -4.57
C ARG A 151 31.29 12.35 -5.21
N GLY A 152 30.32 11.62 -5.76
CA GLY A 152 30.54 10.35 -6.47
C GLY A 152 29.90 9.11 -5.84
N ARG A 153 30.04 7.97 -6.53
CA ARG A 153 29.31 6.71 -6.23
C ARG A 153 29.58 6.16 -4.82
N ARG A 154 30.81 6.29 -4.32
CA ARG A 154 31.19 5.84 -2.97
C ARG A 154 30.56 6.69 -1.87
N ALA A 155 30.46 8.00 -2.06
CA ALA A 155 29.78 8.90 -1.12
C ALA A 155 28.26 8.66 -1.11
N TRP A 156 27.68 8.35 -2.28
CA TRP A 156 26.28 7.95 -2.37
C TRP A 156 26.01 6.65 -1.63
N LEU A 157 26.84 5.61 -1.81
CA LEU A 157 26.73 4.34 -1.09
C LEU A 157 26.88 4.54 0.42
N ALA A 158 27.87 5.32 0.87
CA ALA A 158 28.07 5.64 2.27
C ALA A 158 26.86 6.37 2.90
N ARG A 159 26.10 7.13 2.10
CA ARG A 159 24.86 7.79 2.53
C ARG A 159 23.67 6.82 2.56
N HIS A 160 23.53 5.91 1.61
CA HIS A 160 22.29 5.14 1.43
C HIS A 160 22.35 3.68 1.91
N TRP A 161 23.52 3.17 2.33
CA TRP A 161 23.64 1.75 2.71
C TRP A 161 22.67 1.31 3.82
N GLY A 162 22.41 2.16 4.82
CA GLY A 162 21.43 1.86 5.88
C GLY A 162 20.01 1.68 5.34
N GLY A 163 19.63 2.49 4.35
CA GLY A 163 18.36 2.33 3.63
C GLY A 163 18.34 1.01 2.83
N GLY A 164 19.44 0.65 2.17
CA GLY A 164 19.56 -0.62 1.46
C GLY A 164 19.40 -1.83 2.40
N VAL A 165 20.04 -1.81 3.57
CA VAL A 165 19.89 -2.86 4.60
C VAL A 165 18.44 -2.95 5.07
N SER A 166 17.80 -1.81 5.32
CA SER A 166 16.39 -1.75 5.71
C SER A 166 15.46 -2.34 4.66
N VAL A 167 15.66 -2.02 3.38
CA VAL A 167 14.84 -2.58 2.28
C VAL A 167 15.03 -4.09 2.19
N ALA A 168 16.28 -4.57 2.24
CA ALA A 168 16.56 -6.01 2.19
C ALA A 168 15.93 -6.76 3.37
N ALA A 169 16.09 -6.24 4.59
CA ALA A 169 15.50 -6.83 5.79
C ALA A 169 13.96 -6.82 5.74
N GLY A 170 13.35 -5.74 5.24
CA GLY A 170 11.90 -5.65 5.06
C GLY A 170 11.36 -6.64 4.05
N LEU A 171 12.02 -6.78 2.89
CA LEU A 171 11.64 -7.79 1.90
C LEU A 171 11.73 -9.20 2.47
N LEU A 172 12.86 -9.54 3.12
CA LEU A 172 13.05 -10.86 3.72
C LEU A 172 12.00 -11.16 4.80
N ALA A 173 11.67 -10.18 5.64
CA ALA A 173 10.67 -10.34 6.68
C ALA A 173 9.23 -10.47 6.14
N ALA A 174 8.94 -9.87 4.97
CA ALA A 174 7.63 -9.96 4.32
C ALA A 174 7.39 -11.30 3.59
N VAL A 175 8.45 -11.96 3.11
CA VAL A 175 8.36 -13.24 2.36
C VAL A 175 7.50 -14.31 3.04
N PRO A 176 7.70 -14.68 4.32
CA PRO A 176 6.92 -15.76 4.94
C PRO A 176 5.41 -15.45 4.95
N VAL A 177 5.05 -14.21 5.28
CA VAL A 177 3.65 -13.77 5.30
C VAL A 177 3.07 -13.76 3.89
N PHE A 178 3.83 -13.30 2.89
CA PHE A 178 3.39 -13.30 1.51
C PHE A 178 3.16 -14.73 0.99
N ARG A 179 4.09 -15.66 1.29
CA ARG A 179 3.97 -17.08 0.92
C ARG A 179 2.77 -17.74 1.59
N ALA A 180 2.50 -17.44 2.86
CA ALA A 180 1.33 -17.93 3.57
C ALA A 180 0.02 -17.35 3.01
N THR A 181 0.04 -16.11 2.52
CA THR A 181 -1.16 -15.42 2.02
C THR A 181 -1.51 -15.83 0.59
N PHE A 182 -0.52 -16.00 -0.29
CA PHE A 182 -0.74 -16.12 -1.74
C PHE A 182 -0.37 -17.49 -2.35
N HIS A 183 -0.29 -18.57 -1.56
CA HIS A 183 -0.15 -19.98 -1.99
C HIS A 183 0.44 -20.19 -3.42
N GLY A 184 1.70 -19.82 -3.65
CA GLY A 184 2.39 -20.14 -4.93
C GLY A 184 2.92 -18.95 -5.74
N GLY A 185 2.68 -17.70 -5.32
CA GLY A 185 3.56 -16.56 -5.58
C GLY A 185 3.67 -16.00 -7.00
N PHE A 186 3.38 -16.77 -8.05
CA PHE A 186 3.33 -16.28 -9.42
C PHE A 186 2.28 -17.09 -10.17
N LEU A 187 1.47 -16.41 -10.99
CA LEU A 187 0.64 -17.09 -11.97
C LEU A 187 1.58 -17.96 -12.82
N PRO A 188 1.38 -19.29 -12.89
CA PRO A 188 2.18 -20.14 -13.76
C PRO A 188 1.80 -19.77 -15.20
N LEU A 189 2.49 -18.77 -15.75
CA LEU A 189 2.33 -18.42 -17.14
C LEU A 189 2.97 -19.55 -17.95
N PRO A 190 2.24 -20.14 -18.92
CA PRO A 190 2.83 -21.12 -19.79
C PRO A 190 4.03 -20.48 -20.49
N ALA A 191 5.19 -21.15 -20.41
CA ALA A 191 6.42 -20.70 -21.05
C ALA A 191 6.38 -21.03 -22.55
N ASP A 192 5.31 -20.59 -23.22
CA ASP A 192 5.14 -20.78 -24.65
C ASP A 192 6.17 -19.90 -25.37
N ALA A 193 6.88 -20.49 -26.33
CA ALA A 193 7.84 -19.75 -27.15
C ALA A 193 7.12 -18.61 -27.88
N PHE A 194 7.70 -17.41 -27.82
CA PHE A 194 7.18 -16.25 -28.54
C PHE A 194 6.97 -16.62 -30.02
N THR A 195 5.71 -16.49 -30.46
CA THR A 195 5.32 -16.80 -31.83
C THR A 195 4.77 -15.54 -32.48
N TRP A 196 5.17 -15.21 -33.70
CA TRP A 196 4.67 -14.04 -34.44
C TRP A 196 3.13 -14.01 -34.56
N ARG A 197 2.49 -15.18 -34.57
CA ARG A 197 1.02 -15.31 -34.49
C ARG A 197 0.44 -14.77 -33.19
N LEU A 198 1.09 -14.97 -32.04
CA LEU A 198 0.68 -14.39 -30.75
C LEU A 198 0.87 -12.86 -30.75
N ALA A 199 1.93 -12.35 -31.37
CA ALA A 199 2.16 -10.91 -31.51
C ALA A 199 1.09 -10.23 -32.38
N LEU A 200 0.66 -10.89 -33.45
CA LEU A 200 -0.42 -10.42 -34.33
C LEU A 200 -1.78 -10.36 -33.62
N TRP A 201 -2.08 -11.32 -32.73
CA TRP A 201 -3.27 -11.26 -31.86
C TRP A 201 -3.09 -10.29 -30.68
N GLY A 202 -1.85 -10.05 -30.25
CA GLY A 202 -1.51 -9.11 -29.19
C GLY A 202 -1.83 -7.66 -29.56
N LEU A 203 -1.73 -7.28 -30.83
CA LEU A 203 -2.08 -5.93 -31.30
C LEU A 203 -3.58 -5.61 -31.14
N PRO A 204 -4.54 -6.36 -31.71
CA PRO A 204 -5.96 -6.09 -31.51
C PRO A 204 -6.37 -6.28 -30.04
N ALA A 205 -5.83 -7.28 -29.33
CA ALA A 205 -6.09 -7.44 -27.90
C ALA A 205 -5.60 -6.23 -27.08
N GLY A 206 -4.42 -5.69 -27.41
CA GLY A 206 -3.88 -4.47 -26.81
C GLY A 206 -4.72 -3.23 -27.11
N ILE A 207 -5.23 -3.09 -28.33
CA ILE A 207 -6.16 -2.00 -28.70
C ILE A 207 -7.46 -2.12 -27.90
N ILE A 208 -8.06 -3.31 -27.84
CA ILE A 208 -9.28 -3.56 -27.08
C ILE A 208 -9.05 -3.26 -25.59
N GLY A 209 -7.93 -3.73 -25.02
CA GLY A 209 -7.56 -3.44 -23.63
C GLY A 209 -7.35 -1.93 -23.38
N GLY A 210 -6.71 -1.24 -24.32
CA GLY A 210 -6.53 0.22 -24.27
C GLY A 210 -7.86 0.98 -24.33
N LEU A 211 -8.78 0.57 -25.21
CA LEU A 211 -10.12 1.15 -25.32
C LEU A 211 -10.96 0.89 -24.07
N ALA A 212 -10.91 -0.33 -23.53
CA ALA A 212 -11.58 -0.68 -22.28
C ALA A 212 -11.04 0.17 -21.11
N GLY A 213 -9.72 0.36 -21.03
CA GLY A 213 -9.10 1.24 -20.05
C GLY A 213 -9.53 2.70 -20.21
N ALA A 214 -9.56 3.22 -21.44
CA ALA A 214 -10.05 4.56 -21.73
C ALA A 214 -11.52 4.73 -21.31
N MET A 215 -12.37 3.75 -21.64
CA MET A 215 -13.78 3.71 -21.24
C MET A 215 -13.93 3.72 -19.71
N TYR A 216 -13.15 2.90 -19.00
CA TYR A 216 -13.13 2.88 -17.53
C TYR A 216 -12.77 4.24 -16.94
N THR A 217 -11.71 4.89 -17.46
CA THR A 217 -11.31 6.21 -16.97
C THR A 217 -12.35 7.29 -17.27
N PHE A 218 -13.02 7.22 -18.42
CA PHE A 218 -14.11 8.11 -18.78
C PHE A 218 -15.29 7.94 -17.82
N TRP A 219 -15.72 6.70 -17.60
CA TRP A 219 -16.82 6.35 -16.71
C TRP A 219 -16.53 6.82 -15.27
N MET A 220 -15.33 6.55 -14.76
CA MET A 220 -14.92 6.96 -13.41
C MET A 220 -14.86 8.49 -13.26
N ARG A 221 -14.51 9.23 -14.32
CA ARG A 221 -14.56 10.70 -14.31
C ARG A 221 -16.00 11.20 -14.33
N TRP A 222 -16.86 10.58 -15.11
CA TRP A 222 -18.28 10.92 -15.17
C TRP A 222 -18.98 10.67 -13.84
N GLN A 223 -18.81 9.49 -13.24
CA GLN A 223 -19.36 9.16 -11.92
C GLN A 223 -18.91 10.16 -10.85
N ARG A 224 -17.62 10.52 -10.82
CA ARG A 224 -17.11 11.54 -9.86
C ARG A 224 -17.74 12.91 -10.05
N ARG A 225 -18.09 13.30 -11.27
CA ARG A 225 -18.79 14.57 -11.55
C ARG A 225 -20.24 14.53 -11.10
N VAL A 226 -20.94 13.42 -11.34
CA VAL A 226 -22.34 13.25 -10.96
C VAL A 226 -22.50 13.11 -9.45
N LEU A 227 -21.57 12.41 -8.80
CA LEU A 227 -21.59 12.13 -7.36
C LEU A 227 -20.84 13.19 -6.53
N SER A 228 -20.26 14.23 -7.14
CA SER A 228 -19.58 15.31 -6.41
C SER A 228 -20.47 16.01 -5.36
N PRO A 229 -21.80 16.20 -5.54
CA PRO A 229 -22.65 16.82 -4.51
C PRO A 229 -22.79 15.93 -3.28
N LEU A 230 -22.62 14.62 -3.43
CA LEU A 230 -22.70 13.65 -2.35
C LEU A 230 -21.40 13.57 -1.54
N ALA A 231 -20.29 14.09 -2.06
CA ALA A 231 -19.00 14.12 -1.35
C ALA A 231 -19.07 14.98 -0.08
N GLU A 232 -19.91 16.02 -0.06
CA GLU A 232 -20.14 16.87 1.13
C GLU A 232 -20.87 16.13 2.26
N ARG A 233 -21.49 14.98 1.97
CA ARG A 233 -22.25 14.17 2.93
C ARG A 233 -21.67 12.75 2.99
N PRO A 234 -20.54 12.55 3.68
CA PRO A 234 -19.78 11.30 3.64
C PRO A 234 -20.59 10.08 4.12
N VAL A 235 -21.48 10.25 5.10
CA VAL A 235 -22.38 9.19 5.57
C VAL A 235 -23.41 8.80 4.51
N ALA A 236 -24.01 9.77 3.83
CA ALA A 236 -24.99 9.51 2.77
C ALA A 236 -24.32 8.86 1.55
N SER A 237 -23.13 9.34 1.16
CA SER A 237 -22.34 8.73 0.11
C SER A 237 -21.94 7.30 0.46
N GLY A 238 -21.57 7.03 1.72
CA GLY A 238 -21.23 5.69 2.19
C GLY A 238 -22.42 4.73 2.13
N LEU A 239 -23.60 5.15 2.61
CA LEU A 239 -24.82 4.37 2.54
C LEU A 239 -25.27 4.08 1.11
N LEU A 240 -25.22 5.07 0.21
CA LEU A 240 -25.50 4.88 -1.21
C LEU A 240 -24.52 3.90 -1.87
N GLY A 241 -23.24 3.98 -1.51
CA GLY A 241 -22.23 3.03 -1.95
C GLY A 241 -22.53 1.61 -1.47
N GLY A 242 -22.90 1.43 -0.21
CA GLY A 242 -23.32 0.15 0.35
C GLY A 242 -24.56 -0.42 -0.36
N LEU A 243 -25.58 0.41 -0.58
CA LEU A 243 -26.81 0.03 -1.28
C LEU A 243 -26.58 -0.34 -2.75
N ALA A 244 -25.62 0.30 -3.42
CA ALA A 244 -25.28 -0.03 -4.81
C ALA A 244 -24.46 -1.32 -4.95
N LEU A 245 -23.81 -1.78 -3.88
CA LEU A 245 -22.98 -2.98 -3.87
C LEU A 245 -23.72 -4.24 -3.38
N GLY A 246 -24.75 -4.08 -2.56
CA GLY A 246 -25.59 -5.17 -2.03
C GLY A 246 -26.78 -5.51 -2.91
#